data_AF-A0A916K4P8-F1
#
_entry.id   AF-A0A916K4P8-F1
#
_cell.length_a   1.000
_cell.length_b   1.000
_cell.length_c   1.000
_cell.angle_alpha   90.00
_cell.angle_beta   90.00
_cell.angle_gamma   90.00
#
_symmetry.space_group_name_H-M   'P 1'
#
loop_
_entity.id
_entity.type
_entity.pdbx_description
1 polymer ?
#
loop_
_entity_poly.entity_id
_entity_poly.type
_entity_poly.pdbx_seq_one_letter_code
_entity_poly.pdbx_strand_id
1 'polypeptide(L)'
;MDAGEPSAAIEPVFKTDYSGHWAENSIYWALKQSIVRGYEDGSFQPDRIVSEAEFLSMLIRLFPDGRSRAAELSATGEASEWSDPYYKLSSDAEYGLPTMGLTDTSARNKPITRGMVARMIAGTAGNNAPEDDAIRYLYVQGLSDGKTERTIAGFAAADSLTRAEAVQFLQKMADKGLNRQLHETSQVSPTAASLGQPAETTKPSTSKGNPESVVLKVKADPSKGFYWDYYMKIPVISPTRPGPLYLLVEPNNNGVLDSIEAYDLLVKNEIESSTGHAIARQLNVPYLIPVFPRYQGVYTHSLDRNTMQITSGNLQRLDLQLLAMIRDAQQRITERGLKVEQKVFMNGFSASAKFVERFSVLHPEEVRALTIGGVSGFSMIPAAEWEGTKLPYPIGTADQQSFTGHPFDLVAYNKVSRYIYMGELDDNDYFQSNDPTDLVNRLFGRRMMPERWNKTQTVLAKLGSTAQFVTYPKLGHSYKNKLMTDDIVYFFKVNGGEDNVQITPFVAPADRPKASP
;
A
#
# COMPACT_ATOMS: atom_id res chain seq x y z
N MET A 1 6.21 -4.67 -69.04
CA MET A 1 5.56 -3.35 -69.17
C MET A 1 4.08 -3.65 -69.27
N ASP A 2 3.20 -3.24 -68.38
CA ASP A 2 3.25 -2.18 -67.38
C ASP A 2 2.22 -2.48 -66.29
N ALA A 3 2.38 -1.84 -65.14
CA ALA A 3 1.55 -1.96 -63.95
C ALA A 3 0.11 -1.44 -64.16
N GLY A 4 -0.86 -2.11 -63.55
CA GLY A 4 -2.23 -1.63 -63.37
C GLY A 4 -2.65 -1.84 -61.91
N GLU A 5 -2.92 -0.73 -61.23
CA GLU A 5 -2.99 -0.48 -59.79
C GLU A 5 -3.82 -1.48 -58.94
N PRO A 6 -3.44 -1.72 -57.67
CA PRO A 6 -4.35 -2.32 -56.70
C PRO A 6 -5.45 -1.30 -56.32
N SER A 7 -6.69 -1.71 -56.58
CA SER A 7 -7.92 -1.06 -56.12
C SER A 7 -7.80 -0.60 -54.67
N ALA A 8 -8.13 0.68 -54.46
CA ALA A 8 -8.10 1.39 -53.18
C ALA A 8 -8.71 0.57 -52.02
N ALA A 9 -8.00 0.59 -50.89
CA ALA A 9 -8.51 0.13 -49.61
C ALA A 9 -9.81 0.88 -49.29
N ILE A 10 -10.87 0.13 -48.97
CA ILE A 10 -12.14 0.68 -48.49
C ILE A 10 -11.86 1.25 -47.10
N GLU A 11 -11.65 2.56 -47.00
CA GLU A 11 -11.68 3.24 -45.70
C GLU A 11 -13.10 3.14 -45.12
N PRO A 12 -13.27 2.74 -43.84
CA PRO A 12 -14.58 2.70 -43.23
C PRO A 12 -15.12 4.13 -43.13
N VAL A 13 -16.15 4.43 -43.92
CA VAL A 13 -16.96 5.65 -43.80
C VAL A 13 -17.70 5.57 -42.47
N PHE A 14 -17.12 6.15 -41.41
CA PHE A 14 -17.83 6.31 -40.14
C PHE A 14 -18.97 7.31 -40.34
N LYS A 15 -20.21 6.85 -40.16
CA LYS A 15 -21.38 7.74 -40.14
C LYS A 15 -21.25 8.67 -38.93
N THR A 16 -21.60 9.94 -39.15
CA THR A 16 -21.38 11.10 -38.29
C THR A 16 -22.32 11.19 -37.08
N ASP A 17 -22.70 10.08 -36.42
CA ASP A 17 -23.65 10.10 -35.31
C ASP A 17 -23.07 10.76 -34.04
N TYR A 18 -21.76 10.93 -33.97
CA TYR A 18 -21.06 11.70 -32.95
C TYR A 18 -20.58 13.08 -33.45
N SER A 19 -20.91 13.49 -34.67
CA SER A 19 -20.51 14.82 -35.17
C SER A 19 -21.35 15.92 -34.51
N GLY A 20 -20.68 16.94 -33.97
CA GLY A 20 -21.29 17.96 -33.12
C GLY A 20 -21.56 17.50 -31.68
N HIS A 21 -21.23 16.25 -31.33
CA HIS A 21 -21.36 15.75 -29.96
C HIS A 21 -20.23 16.27 -29.07
N TRP A 22 -20.49 16.53 -27.78
CA TRP A 22 -19.47 17.09 -26.87
C TRP A 22 -18.22 16.20 -26.74
N ALA A 23 -18.37 14.90 -26.95
CA ALA A 23 -17.30 13.91 -26.91
C ALA A 23 -16.69 13.58 -28.30
N GLU A 24 -17.05 14.31 -29.37
CA GLU A 24 -16.61 14.02 -30.75
C GLU A 24 -15.10 13.77 -30.84
N ASN A 25 -14.30 14.66 -30.25
CA ASN A 25 -12.83 14.53 -30.26
C ASN A 25 -12.33 13.29 -29.50
N SER A 26 -12.93 12.98 -28.35
CA SER A 26 -12.59 11.81 -27.55
C SER A 26 -12.93 10.52 -28.30
N ILE A 27 -14.10 10.48 -28.92
CA ILE A 27 -14.59 9.34 -29.71
C ILE A 27 -13.68 9.12 -30.91
N TYR A 28 -13.37 10.17 -31.66
CA TYR A 28 -12.44 10.11 -32.79
C TYR A 28 -11.06 9.60 -32.37
N TRP A 29 -10.52 10.10 -31.25
CA TRP A 29 -9.26 9.62 -30.69
C TRP A 29 -9.32 8.11 -30.37
N ALA A 30 -10.35 7.65 -29.67
CA ALA A 30 -10.45 6.25 -29.26
C ALA A 30 -10.64 5.29 -30.44
N LEU A 31 -11.38 5.71 -31.48
CA LEU A 31 -11.50 4.98 -32.74
C LEU A 31 -10.15 4.87 -33.44
N LYS A 32 -9.44 6.00 -33.58
CA LYS A 32 -8.11 6.05 -34.20
C LYS A 32 -7.09 5.17 -33.46
N GLN A 33 -7.16 5.13 -32.13
CA GLN A 33 -6.29 4.30 -31.29
C GLN A 33 -6.72 2.82 -31.22
N SER A 34 -7.82 2.42 -31.87
CA SER A 34 -8.41 1.07 -31.79
C SER A 34 -8.77 0.63 -30.36
N ILE A 35 -9.08 1.59 -29.48
CA ILE A 35 -9.55 1.35 -28.11
C ILE A 35 -11.03 0.92 -28.13
N VAL A 36 -11.79 1.54 -29.04
CA VAL A 36 -13.21 1.25 -29.29
C VAL A 36 -13.43 0.90 -30.75
N ARG A 37 -14.57 0.24 -31.03
CA ARG A 37 -15.08 -0.01 -32.38
C ARG A 37 -16.52 0.48 -32.47
N GLY A 38 -16.93 0.90 -33.66
CA GLY A 38 -18.34 1.14 -33.99
C GLY A 38 -19.12 -0.18 -34.11
N TYR A 39 -20.44 -0.08 -34.27
CA TYR A 39 -21.29 -1.23 -34.52
C TYR A 39 -21.28 -1.63 -35.99
N GLU A 40 -21.83 -2.81 -36.29
CA GLU A 40 -21.94 -3.35 -37.65
C GLU A 40 -22.72 -2.44 -38.60
N ASP A 41 -23.64 -1.63 -38.07
CA ASP A 41 -24.41 -0.63 -38.82
C ASP A 41 -23.65 0.67 -39.12
N GLY A 42 -22.39 0.76 -38.67
CA GLY A 42 -21.50 1.91 -38.86
C GLY A 42 -21.69 3.06 -37.87
N SER A 43 -22.52 2.90 -36.83
CA SER A 43 -22.75 3.90 -35.76
C SER A 43 -21.77 3.76 -34.58
N PHE A 44 -21.57 4.84 -33.81
CA PHE A 44 -20.82 4.81 -32.54
C PHE A 44 -21.74 4.76 -31.31
N GLN A 45 -22.91 5.38 -31.39
CA GLN A 45 -23.94 5.52 -30.35
C GLN A 45 -23.38 6.13 -29.04
N PRO A 46 -22.99 7.42 -29.04
CA PRO A 46 -22.30 8.06 -27.91
C PRO A 46 -23.07 8.02 -26.59
N ASP A 47 -24.40 8.16 -26.64
CA ASP A 47 -25.26 8.21 -25.45
C ASP A 47 -25.72 6.83 -24.96
N ARG A 48 -25.31 5.75 -25.64
CA ARG A 48 -25.69 4.40 -25.22
C ARG A 48 -24.96 4.03 -23.93
N ILE A 49 -25.68 3.44 -22.98
CA ILE A 49 -25.09 2.90 -21.76
C ILE A 49 -24.14 1.73 -22.10
N VAL A 50 -22.98 1.71 -21.44
CA VAL A 50 -21.99 0.63 -21.56
C VAL A 50 -22.20 -0.46 -20.51
N SER A 51 -21.95 -1.72 -20.88
CA SER A 51 -21.89 -2.81 -19.92
C SER A 51 -20.53 -2.92 -19.23
N GLU A 52 -20.44 -3.75 -18.17
CA GLU A 52 -19.15 -4.03 -17.51
C GLU A 52 -18.12 -4.64 -18.47
N ALA A 53 -18.52 -5.63 -19.27
CA ALA A 53 -17.63 -6.28 -20.23
C ALA A 53 -17.15 -5.32 -21.32
N GLU A 54 -18.03 -4.42 -21.77
CA GLU A 54 -17.66 -3.43 -22.77
C GLU A 54 -16.63 -2.46 -22.21
N PHE A 55 -16.89 -1.87 -21.03
CA PHE A 55 -15.94 -0.95 -20.40
C PHE A 55 -14.59 -1.63 -20.12
N LEU A 56 -14.59 -2.85 -19.54
CA LEU A 56 -13.36 -3.60 -19.28
C LEU A 56 -12.56 -3.84 -20.56
N SER A 57 -13.23 -4.17 -21.67
CA SER A 57 -12.55 -4.36 -22.96
C SER A 57 -11.92 -3.08 -23.50
N MET A 58 -12.58 -1.92 -23.30
CA MET A 58 -12.02 -0.62 -23.68
C MET A 58 -10.82 -0.26 -22.80
N LEU A 59 -10.95 -0.48 -21.49
CA LEU A 59 -9.88 -0.23 -20.52
C LEU A 59 -8.65 -1.09 -20.81
N ILE A 60 -8.79 -2.38 -21.08
CA ILE A 60 -7.64 -3.24 -21.42
C ILE A 60 -6.98 -2.83 -22.74
N ARG A 61 -7.78 -2.45 -23.75
CA ARG A 61 -7.23 -2.00 -25.05
C ARG A 61 -6.53 -0.65 -24.99
N LEU A 62 -6.79 0.15 -23.95
CA LEU A 62 -6.08 1.41 -23.70
C LEU A 62 -4.57 1.18 -23.57
N PHE A 63 -4.17 0.01 -23.06
CA PHE A 63 -2.77 -0.32 -22.85
C PHE A 63 -2.23 -1.23 -23.97
N PRO A 64 -1.03 -0.96 -24.53
CA PRO A 64 -0.47 -1.71 -25.67
C PRO A 64 -0.26 -3.22 -25.42
N ASP A 65 0.22 -3.58 -24.24
CA ASP A 65 0.45 -4.95 -23.76
C ASP A 65 -0.87 -5.68 -23.47
N GLY A 66 -1.81 -5.01 -22.78
CA GLY A 66 -3.15 -5.52 -22.54
C GLY A 66 -3.89 -5.85 -23.85
N ARG A 67 -3.77 -4.97 -24.85
CA ARG A 67 -4.31 -5.18 -26.19
C ARG A 67 -3.71 -6.41 -26.87
N SER A 68 -2.39 -6.56 -26.83
CA SER A 68 -1.68 -7.68 -27.46
C SER A 68 -2.07 -9.02 -26.82
N ARG A 69 -2.04 -9.10 -25.49
CA ARG A 69 -2.44 -10.31 -24.75
C ARG A 69 -3.91 -10.66 -24.94
N ALA A 70 -4.80 -9.69 -24.99
CA ALA A 70 -6.22 -9.94 -25.27
C ALA A 70 -6.42 -10.54 -26.67
N ALA A 71 -5.65 -10.07 -27.66
CA ALA A 71 -5.69 -10.61 -29.02
C ALA A 71 -5.15 -12.05 -29.08
N GLU A 72 -4.03 -12.34 -28.40
CA GLU A 72 -3.46 -13.68 -28.27
C GLU A 72 -4.45 -14.66 -27.63
N LEU A 73 -5.04 -14.28 -26.50
CA LEU A 73 -6.07 -15.08 -25.81
C LEU A 73 -7.32 -15.29 -26.66
N SER A 74 -7.69 -14.32 -27.51
CA SER A 74 -8.80 -14.49 -28.45
C SER A 74 -8.47 -15.48 -29.57
N ALA A 75 -7.19 -15.58 -29.96
CA ALA A 75 -6.74 -16.44 -31.06
C ALA A 75 -6.61 -17.92 -30.67
N THR A 76 -6.63 -18.27 -29.38
CA THR A 76 -6.53 -19.67 -28.93
C THR A 76 -7.79 -20.50 -29.24
N GLY A 77 -8.93 -19.84 -29.48
CA GLY A 77 -10.22 -20.50 -29.70
C GLY A 77 -10.83 -21.13 -28.46
N GLU A 78 -10.25 -20.88 -27.27
CA GLU A 78 -10.72 -21.44 -25.98
C GLU A 78 -11.84 -20.59 -25.34
N ALA A 79 -12.10 -19.39 -25.85
CA ALA A 79 -13.11 -18.48 -25.31
C ALA A 79 -14.54 -18.95 -25.65
N SER A 80 -15.38 -19.07 -24.63
CA SER A 80 -16.81 -19.38 -24.74
C SER A 80 -17.68 -18.15 -25.00
N GLU A 81 -17.25 -16.99 -24.50
CA GLU A 81 -17.83 -15.68 -24.75
C GLU A 81 -16.74 -14.72 -25.26
N TRP A 82 -17.13 -13.74 -26.08
CA TRP A 82 -16.20 -12.72 -26.61
C TRP A 82 -15.47 -11.94 -25.51
N SER A 83 -16.06 -11.90 -24.31
CA SER A 83 -15.52 -11.16 -23.16
C SER A 83 -14.50 -11.96 -22.35
N ASP A 84 -14.43 -13.29 -22.51
CA ASP A 84 -13.57 -14.17 -21.71
C ASP A 84 -12.08 -13.77 -21.68
N PRO A 85 -11.45 -13.38 -22.81
CA PRO A 85 -10.06 -12.93 -22.81
C PRO A 85 -9.81 -11.76 -21.85
N TYR A 86 -10.75 -10.82 -21.76
CA TYR A 86 -10.63 -9.62 -20.94
C TYR A 86 -10.81 -9.94 -19.45
N TYR A 87 -11.71 -10.85 -19.11
CA TYR A 87 -11.89 -11.30 -17.72
C TYR A 87 -10.73 -12.21 -17.26
N LYS A 88 -10.18 -13.03 -18.15
CA LYS A 88 -8.96 -13.80 -17.84
C LYS A 88 -7.81 -12.85 -17.49
N LEU A 89 -7.63 -11.78 -18.25
CA LEU A 89 -6.65 -10.74 -17.94
C LEU A 89 -7.01 -10.00 -16.64
N SER A 90 -8.28 -9.61 -16.40
CA SER A 90 -8.63 -8.93 -15.14
C SER A 90 -8.35 -9.77 -13.88
N SER A 91 -8.42 -11.11 -13.98
CA SER A 91 -8.13 -12.04 -12.90
C SER A 91 -6.65 -12.40 -12.71
N ASP A 92 -5.78 -12.04 -13.65
CA ASP A 92 -4.35 -12.32 -13.56
C ASP A 92 -3.78 -11.60 -12.33
N ALA A 93 -2.92 -12.28 -11.56
CA ALA A 93 -2.26 -11.68 -10.38
C ALA A 93 -1.41 -10.46 -10.78
N GLU A 94 -1.02 -10.39 -12.06
CA GLU A 94 -0.35 -9.24 -12.66
C GLU A 94 -1.26 -8.01 -12.82
N TYR A 95 -2.58 -8.17 -12.99
CA TYR A 95 -3.51 -7.06 -13.30
C TYR A 95 -4.59 -6.79 -12.25
N GLY A 96 -5.15 -7.84 -11.63
CA GLY A 96 -5.99 -7.79 -10.44
C GLY A 96 -7.15 -6.78 -10.45
N LEU A 97 -7.78 -6.51 -11.59
CA LEU A 97 -8.82 -5.47 -11.71
C LEU A 97 -10.13 -5.92 -11.04
N PRO A 98 -10.79 -5.05 -10.25
CA PRO A 98 -12.04 -5.40 -9.59
C PRO A 98 -13.16 -5.47 -10.62
N THR A 99 -13.75 -6.65 -10.82
CA THR A 99 -14.88 -6.87 -11.74
C THR A 99 -15.92 -7.77 -11.08
N MET A 100 -17.21 -7.56 -11.35
CA MET A 100 -18.25 -8.46 -10.87
C MET A 100 -18.39 -9.71 -11.76
N GLY A 101 -18.09 -9.57 -13.05
CA GLY A 101 -18.19 -10.59 -14.08
C GLY A 101 -17.26 -11.80 -13.93
N LEU A 102 -16.30 -11.76 -13.00
CA LEU A 102 -15.52 -12.91 -12.57
C LEU A 102 -16.32 -13.87 -11.69
N THR A 103 -17.19 -13.32 -10.82
CA THR A 103 -17.99 -14.09 -9.87
C THR A 103 -19.43 -14.31 -10.33
N ASP A 104 -19.97 -13.42 -11.16
CA ASP A 104 -21.31 -13.48 -11.74
C ASP A 104 -21.23 -13.12 -13.23
N THR A 105 -21.20 -14.12 -14.11
CA THR A 105 -21.16 -13.90 -15.57
C THR A 105 -22.34 -13.08 -16.09
N SER A 106 -23.49 -13.05 -15.40
CA SER A 106 -24.62 -12.21 -15.81
C SER A 106 -24.31 -10.71 -15.65
N ALA A 107 -23.37 -10.33 -14.77
CA ALA A 107 -22.96 -8.95 -14.57
C ALA A 107 -22.23 -8.37 -15.79
N ARG A 108 -21.58 -9.21 -16.60
CA ARG A 108 -20.83 -8.81 -17.80
C ARG A 108 -21.66 -7.99 -18.79
N ASN A 109 -22.95 -8.30 -18.88
CA ASN A 109 -23.90 -7.69 -19.81
C ASN A 109 -24.80 -6.62 -19.14
N LYS A 110 -24.66 -6.38 -17.83
CA LYS A 110 -25.41 -5.33 -17.12
C LYS A 110 -24.72 -3.98 -17.29
N PRO A 111 -25.46 -2.86 -17.24
CA PRO A 111 -24.89 -1.51 -17.15
C PRO A 111 -23.82 -1.39 -16.07
N ILE A 112 -22.66 -0.85 -16.42
CA ILE A 112 -21.61 -0.53 -15.43
C ILE A 112 -21.95 0.80 -14.74
N THR A 113 -21.69 0.87 -13.43
CA THR A 113 -21.83 2.11 -12.66
C THR A 113 -20.55 2.95 -12.72
N ARG A 114 -20.68 4.26 -12.53
CA ARG A 114 -19.54 5.19 -12.40
C ARG A 114 -18.61 4.77 -11.26
N GLY A 115 -19.15 4.28 -10.15
CA GLY A 115 -18.39 3.76 -9.01
C GLY A 115 -17.51 2.56 -9.40
N MET A 116 -18.05 1.59 -10.15
CA MET A 116 -17.26 0.47 -10.64
C MET A 116 -16.18 0.91 -11.63
N VAL A 117 -16.49 1.87 -12.51
CA VAL A 117 -15.49 2.48 -13.41
C VAL A 117 -14.35 3.13 -12.63
N ALA A 118 -14.67 3.87 -11.56
CA ALA A 118 -13.65 4.45 -10.68
C ALA A 118 -12.75 3.36 -10.08
N ARG A 119 -13.34 2.27 -9.58
CA ARG A 119 -12.59 1.14 -9.00
C ARG A 119 -11.71 0.43 -10.02
N MET A 120 -12.20 0.20 -11.24
CA MET A 120 -11.40 -0.41 -12.31
C MET A 120 -10.23 0.49 -12.73
N ILE A 121 -10.47 1.79 -12.91
CA ILE A 121 -9.41 2.76 -13.25
C ILE A 121 -8.37 2.85 -12.11
N ALA A 122 -8.80 2.93 -10.86
CA ALA A 122 -7.88 2.90 -9.71
C ALA A 122 -7.10 1.58 -9.64
N GLY A 123 -7.76 0.46 -9.96
CA GLY A 123 -7.15 -0.86 -10.05
C GLY A 123 -5.99 -0.94 -11.05
N THR A 124 -6.03 -0.19 -12.17
CA THR A 124 -4.91 -0.14 -13.13
C THR A 124 -3.62 0.44 -12.53
N ALA A 125 -3.71 1.18 -11.44
CA ALA A 125 -2.56 1.66 -10.68
C ALA A 125 -2.19 0.74 -9.49
N GLY A 126 -2.73 -0.49 -9.46
CA GLY A 126 -2.58 -1.44 -8.36
C GLY A 126 -3.41 -1.10 -7.11
N ASN A 127 -4.35 -0.15 -7.21
CA ASN A 127 -5.13 0.34 -6.08
C ASN A 127 -6.56 -0.24 -6.10
N ASN A 128 -6.72 -1.45 -5.57
CA ASN A 128 -8.03 -2.11 -5.37
C ASN A 128 -8.81 -1.48 -4.21
N ALA A 129 -9.10 -0.20 -4.34
CA ALA A 129 -9.66 0.65 -3.31
C ALA A 129 -11.18 0.42 -3.13
N PRO A 130 -11.72 0.71 -1.93
CA PRO A 130 -13.15 0.97 -1.74
C PRO A 130 -13.64 2.08 -2.70
N GLU A 131 -14.93 2.07 -3.03
CA GLU A 131 -15.51 2.96 -4.06
C GLU A 131 -15.20 4.45 -3.83
N ASP A 132 -15.38 4.97 -2.61
CA ASP A 132 -15.08 6.36 -2.28
C ASP A 132 -13.61 6.74 -2.51
N ASP A 133 -12.69 5.83 -2.21
CA ASP A 133 -11.26 6.07 -2.38
C ASP A 133 -10.84 6.02 -3.85
N ALA A 134 -11.47 5.15 -4.64
CA ALA A 134 -11.32 5.12 -6.08
C ALA A 134 -11.82 6.43 -6.72
N ILE A 135 -12.93 6.98 -6.22
CA ILE A 135 -13.46 8.29 -6.64
C ILE A 135 -12.45 9.41 -6.32
N ARG A 136 -11.88 9.40 -5.11
CA ARG A 136 -10.82 10.36 -4.72
C ARG A 136 -9.59 10.23 -5.61
N TYR A 137 -9.19 9.02 -5.96
CA TYR A 137 -8.08 8.79 -6.88
C TYR A 137 -8.31 9.45 -8.24
N LEU A 138 -9.49 9.28 -8.84
CA LEU A 138 -9.87 9.95 -10.09
C LEU A 138 -9.79 11.47 -9.97
N TYR A 139 -10.19 12.05 -8.84
CA TYR A 139 -10.06 13.48 -8.59
C TYR A 139 -8.61 13.93 -8.44
N VAL A 140 -7.76 13.20 -7.74
CA VAL A 140 -6.34 13.55 -7.55
C VAL A 140 -5.59 13.50 -8.89
N GLN A 141 -5.87 12.49 -9.72
CA GLN A 141 -5.25 12.33 -11.03
C GLN A 141 -5.82 13.29 -12.09
N GLY A 142 -6.85 14.08 -11.76
CA GLY A 142 -7.52 14.98 -12.69
C GLY A 142 -8.30 14.24 -13.79
N LEU A 143 -8.73 13.02 -13.51
CA LEU A 143 -9.51 12.18 -14.43
C LEU A 143 -11.01 12.49 -14.34
N SER A 144 -11.47 13.10 -13.24
CA SER A 144 -12.85 13.57 -13.06
C SER A 144 -12.90 14.82 -12.20
N ASP A 145 -13.94 15.62 -12.36
CA ASP A 145 -14.33 16.69 -11.43
C ASP A 145 -15.70 16.41 -10.78
N GLY A 146 -16.23 15.19 -10.98
CA GLY A 146 -17.57 14.81 -10.58
C GLY A 146 -18.59 15.11 -11.67
N LYS A 147 -19.84 14.70 -11.45
CA LYS A 147 -20.97 14.98 -12.34
C LYS A 147 -21.66 16.30 -11.97
N THR A 148 -21.71 16.62 -10.68
CA THR A 148 -22.29 17.87 -10.17
C THR A 148 -21.25 18.73 -9.46
N GLU A 149 -20.47 18.13 -8.56
CA GLU A 149 -19.40 18.78 -7.81
C GLU A 149 -18.30 17.77 -7.47
N ARG A 150 -17.12 18.27 -7.13
CA ARG A 150 -15.95 17.46 -6.81
C ARG A 150 -16.00 16.88 -5.39
N THR A 151 -17.07 16.17 -5.08
CA THR A 151 -17.30 15.44 -3.82
C THR A 151 -17.60 13.96 -4.10
N ILE A 152 -17.61 13.11 -3.07
CA ILE A 152 -17.99 11.70 -3.23
C ILE A 152 -19.42 11.60 -3.77
N ALA A 153 -20.36 12.32 -3.14
CA ALA A 153 -21.74 12.37 -3.58
C ALA A 153 -21.87 12.97 -4.99
N GLY A 154 -21.16 14.06 -5.27
CA GLY A 154 -21.17 14.73 -6.56
C GLY A 154 -20.52 13.94 -7.69
N PHE A 155 -19.79 12.86 -7.39
CA PHE A 155 -19.35 11.90 -8.39
C PHE A 155 -20.51 11.12 -9.02
N ALA A 156 -21.63 10.98 -8.31
CA ALA A 156 -22.80 10.17 -8.70
C ALA A 156 -22.43 8.71 -9.00
N ALA A 157 -21.82 8.02 -8.03
CA ALA A 157 -21.25 6.67 -8.20
C ALA A 157 -22.26 5.61 -8.69
N ALA A 158 -23.52 5.75 -8.31
CA ALA A 158 -24.58 4.80 -8.70
C ALA A 158 -25.07 4.96 -10.15
N ASP A 159 -24.81 6.11 -10.80
CA ASP A 159 -25.27 6.34 -12.16
C ASP A 159 -24.53 5.43 -13.16
N SER A 160 -25.23 5.01 -14.21
CA SER A 160 -24.61 4.30 -15.32
C SER A 160 -23.78 5.23 -16.20
N LEU A 161 -22.83 4.64 -16.94
CA LEU A 161 -21.95 5.36 -17.85
C LEU A 161 -22.38 5.22 -19.31
N THR A 162 -22.39 6.32 -20.05
CA THR A 162 -22.52 6.31 -21.52
C THR A 162 -21.20 5.93 -22.20
N ARG A 163 -21.24 5.54 -23.49
CA ARG A 163 -20.03 5.28 -24.30
C ARG A 163 -19.15 6.52 -24.43
N ALA A 164 -19.75 7.69 -24.59
CA ALA A 164 -19.04 8.96 -24.66
C ALA A 164 -18.28 9.25 -23.36
N GLU A 165 -18.93 9.09 -22.20
CA GLU A 165 -18.27 9.28 -20.90
C GLU A 165 -17.17 8.24 -20.63
N ALA A 166 -17.38 6.98 -21.04
CA ALA A 166 -16.37 5.93 -20.95
C ALA A 166 -15.10 6.32 -21.71
N VAL A 167 -15.25 6.75 -22.97
CA VAL A 167 -14.13 7.20 -23.77
C VAL A 167 -13.47 8.47 -23.21
N GLN A 168 -14.24 9.38 -22.62
CA GLN A 168 -13.69 10.57 -21.98
C GLN A 168 -12.77 10.23 -20.80
N PHE A 169 -13.11 9.23 -19.98
CA PHE A 169 -12.24 8.74 -18.92
C PHE A 169 -10.93 8.15 -19.48
N LEU A 170 -11.02 7.30 -20.50
CA LEU A 170 -9.85 6.65 -21.11
C LEU A 170 -8.94 7.66 -21.82
N GLN A 171 -9.50 8.68 -22.47
CA GLN A 171 -8.72 9.76 -23.07
C GLN A 171 -7.98 10.56 -22.00
N LYS A 172 -8.66 10.92 -20.90
CA LYS A 172 -7.99 11.62 -19.78
C LYS A 172 -6.86 10.79 -19.19
N MET A 173 -7.01 9.47 -19.08
CA MET A 173 -5.91 8.59 -18.67
C MET A 173 -4.73 8.68 -19.64
N ALA A 174 -5.00 8.61 -20.94
CA ALA A 174 -3.96 8.71 -21.96
C ALA A 174 -3.25 10.08 -21.98
N ASP A 175 -4.00 11.17 -21.85
CA ASP A 175 -3.46 12.53 -21.81
C ASP A 175 -2.57 12.75 -20.57
N LYS A 176 -2.84 12.01 -19.49
CA LYS A 176 -2.02 11.97 -18.27
C LYS A 176 -0.85 10.98 -18.34
N GLY A 177 -0.73 10.23 -19.44
CA GLY A 177 0.30 9.21 -19.60
C GLY A 177 0.10 7.98 -18.71
N LEU A 178 -1.13 7.71 -18.28
CA LEU A 178 -1.51 6.55 -17.46
C LEU A 178 -1.87 5.32 -18.31
N ASN A 179 -1.31 5.21 -19.51
CA ASN A 179 -1.65 4.18 -20.51
C ASN A 179 -0.44 3.57 -21.23
N ARG A 180 0.79 3.78 -20.72
CA ARG A 180 2.02 3.42 -21.45
C ARG A 180 2.21 1.91 -21.58
N GLN A 181 2.00 1.20 -20.48
CA GLN A 181 1.81 -0.24 -20.40
C GLN A 181 0.81 -0.47 -19.26
N LEU A 182 0.05 -1.57 -19.30
CA LEU A 182 -0.86 -1.94 -18.21
C LEU A 182 -0.06 -2.16 -16.91
N HIS A 183 1.28 -2.34 -17.05
CA HIS A 183 2.34 -1.87 -16.14
C HIS A 183 3.55 -1.33 -16.89
N GLU A 184 4.00 -0.08 -16.69
CA GLU A 184 5.30 0.37 -17.25
C GLU A 184 6.38 0.55 -16.17
N THR A 185 7.46 -0.21 -16.35
CA THR A 185 8.77 0.05 -15.73
C THR A 185 9.42 1.25 -16.42
N SER A 186 9.70 2.30 -15.64
CA SER A 186 10.68 3.38 -15.84
C SER A 186 11.06 3.83 -17.25
N GLN A 187 10.84 5.13 -17.54
CA GLN A 187 11.87 6.11 -17.95
C GLN A 187 11.23 7.30 -18.69
N VAL A 188 11.06 8.46 -18.04
CA VAL A 188 11.30 9.81 -18.62
C VAL A 188 11.50 10.78 -17.44
N SER A 189 12.65 11.45 -17.38
CA SER A 189 12.87 12.62 -16.49
C SER A 189 12.32 13.89 -17.14
N PRO A 190 11.77 14.83 -16.35
CA PRO A 190 12.11 16.23 -16.61
C PRO A 190 12.39 17.05 -15.33
N THR A 191 13.58 17.66 -15.36
CA THR A 191 13.93 19.03 -14.96
C THR A 191 12.99 19.89 -14.12
N ALA A 192 13.61 20.46 -13.08
CA ALA A 192 13.12 21.49 -12.17
C ALA A 192 12.58 22.76 -12.84
N ALA A 193 11.47 23.27 -12.30
CA ALA A 193 11.07 24.68 -12.44
C ALA A 193 10.41 25.18 -11.15
N SER A 194 11.16 26.03 -10.45
CA SER A 194 10.78 27.19 -9.62
C SER A 194 9.60 27.11 -8.65
N LEU A 195 9.98 27.14 -7.38
CA LEU A 195 9.20 27.44 -6.19
C LEU A 195 8.51 28.82 -6.24
N GLY A 196 7.26 28.86 -5.79
CA GLY A 196 6.59 30.04 -5.25
C GLY A 196 5.95 29.69 -3.89
N GLN A 197 6.41 30.33 -2.82
CA GLN A 197 5.84 30.29 -1.46
C GLN A 197 4.73 31.35 -1.28
N PRO A 198 4.09 31.53 -0.10
CA PRO A 198 3.28 30.58 0.70
C PRO A 198 1.98 31.24 1.25
N ALA A 199 1.29 30.52 2.15
CA ALA A 199 0.15 30.88 3.02
C ALA A 199 -1.23 30.40 2.49
N GLU A 200 -2.14 29.84 3.28
CA GLU A 200 -2.56 30.21 4.63
C GLU A 200 -2.96 29.04 5.53
N THR A 201 -2.83 29.30 6.82
CA THR A 201 -3.37 28.56 7.96
C THR A 201 -4.90 28.62 8.01
N THR A 202 -5.59 27.48 8.02
CA THR A 202 -7.03 27.43 8.32
C THR A 202 -7.33 26.63 9.59
N LYS A 203 -8.10 27.26 10.48
CA LYS A 203 -8.62 26.77 11.77
C LYS A 203 -9.53 25.53 11.64
N PRO A 204 -9.77 24.79 12.74
CA PRO A 204 -10.53 23.54 12.72
C PRO A 204 -12.05 23.80 12.60
N SER A 205 -12.70 22.99 11.77
CA SER A 205 -14.16 22.90 11.63
C SER A 205 -14.72 21.94 12.68
N THR A 206 -15.68 22.39 13.48
CA THR A 206 -16.34 21.65 14.55
C THR A 206 -17.56 20.87 14.06
N SER A 207 -17.65 19.56 14.36
CA SER A 207 -18.91 18.82 14.34
C SER A 207 -19.10 18.09 15.69
N LYS A 208 -20.28 18.24 16.31
CA LYS A 208 -20.54 17.76 17.68
C LYS A 208 -20.52 16.23 17.77
N GLY A 209 -19.68 15.64 18.64
CA GLY A 209 -19.85 14.22 19.01
C GLY A 209 -18.79 13.45 19.82
N ASN A 210 -17.68 14.01 20.31
CA ASN A 210 -16.81 13.51 21.40
C ASN A 210 -15.78 14.62 21.67
N PRO A 211 -15.11 14.76 22.83
CA PRO A 211 -14.00 15.71 22.93
C PRO A 211 -12.95 15.25 21.92
N GLU A 212 -12.78 15.99 20.82
CA GLU A 212 -12.25 15.43 19.58
C GLU A 212 -10.76 15.09 19.74
N SER A 213 -10.40 13.83 19.50
CA SER A 213 -9.01 13.44 19.29
C SER A 213 -8.42 14.32 18.19
N VAL A 214 -7.34 15.04 18.47
CA VAL A 214 -6.78 16.00 17.51
C VAL A 214 -5.77 15.27 16.62
N VAL A 215 -6.01 15.28 15.31
CA VAL A 215 -4.98 14.94 14.32
C VAL A 215 -4.13 16.18 14.09
N LEU A 216 -2.82 16.04 14.31
CA LEU A 216 -1.84 17.09 14.15
C LEU A 216 -0.90 16.69 13.01
N LYS A 217 -0.79 17.56 12.01
CA LYS A 217 0.32 17.52 11.05
C LYS A 217 1.47 18.32 11.65
N VAL A 218 2.62 17.68 11.84
CA VAL A 218 3.85 18.33 12.25
C VAL A 218 4.75 18.44 11.04
N LYS A 219 5.13 19.67 10.71
CA LYS A 219 6.01 19.95 9.57
C LYS A 219 7.43 19.53 9.88
N ALA A 220 8.16 19.11 8.86
CA ALA A 220 9.60 18.87 8.92
C ALA A 220 10.33 20.00 9.67
N ASP A 221 11.19 19.63 10.61
CA ASP A 221 11.97 20.57 11.41
C ASP A 221 13.42 20.07 11.51
N PRO A 222 14.29 20.50 10.58
CA PRO A 222 15.70 20.10 10.61
C PRO A 222 16.42 20.50 11.91
N SER A 223 15.96 21.54 12.61
CA SER A 223 16.55 21.94 13.91
C SER A 223 16.28 20.92 15.00
N LYS A 224 15.23 20.11 14.84
CA LYS A 224 14.88 18.99 15.70
C LYS A 224 15.34 17.63 15.16
N GLY A 225 16.00 17.60 14.00
CA GLY A 225 16.63 16.39 13.46
C GLY A 225 15.78 15.57 12.49
N PHE A 226 14.69 16.11 11.96
CA PHE A 226 13.87 15.41 10.97
C PHE A 226 13.47 16.30 9.77
N TYR A 227 13.48 15.72 8.57
CA TYR A 227 13.33 16.43 7.29
C TYR A 227 12.01 16.13 6.57
N TRP A 228 11.15 15.32 7.19
CA TRP A 228 9.85 14.95 6.66
C TRP A 228 8.75 15.31 7.65
N ASP A 229 7.56 15.58 7.11
CA ASP A 229 6.38 15.79 7.94
C ASP A 229 6.02 14.47 8.67
N TYR A 230 5.27 14.57 9.76
CA TYR A 230 4.62 13.42 10.36
C TYR A 230 3.22 13.80 10.82
N TYR A 231 2.32 12.82 10.87
CA TYR A 231 1.00 12.96 11.47
C TYR A 231 1.02 12.30 12.83
N MET A 232 0.37 12.95 13.80
CA MET A 232 0.08 12.32 15.09
C MET A 232 -1.37 12.55 15.51
N LYS A 233 -1.93 11.57 16.22
CA LYS A 233 -3.27 11.66 16.81
C LYS A 233 -3.14 11.48 18.31
N ILE A 234 -3.66 12.45 19.07
CA ILE A 234 -3.72 12.36 20.54
C ILE A 234 -5.18 12.16 20.94
N PRO A 235 -5.57 10.98 21.45
CA PRO A 235 -6.94 10.76 21.92
C PRO A 235 -7.17 11.46 23.26
N VAL A 236 -8.43 11.51 23.68
CA VAL A 236 -8.77 11.96 25.03
C VAL A 236 -8.34 10.88 26.02
N ILE A 237 -7.32 11.21 26.82
CA ILE A 237 -6.81 10.35 27.87
C ILE A 237 -7.47 10.73 29.19
N SER A 238 -8.16 9.77 29.80
CA SER A 238 -8.69 9.97 31.16
C SER A 238 -7.52 10.13 32.16
N PRO A 239 -7.59 11.09 33.10
CA PRO A 239 -6.65 11.16 34.21
C PRO A 239 -6.59 9.88 35.06
N THR A 240 -7.65 9.07 35.02
CA THR A 240 -7.76 7.79 35.73
C THR A 240 -7.39 6.57 34.86
N ARG A 241 -6.79 6.78 33.67
CA ARG A 241 -6.35 5.68 32.80
C ARG A 241 -5.41 4.75 33.56
N PRO A 242 -5.69 3.44 33.61
CA PRO A 242 -4.80 2.49 34.25
C PRO A 242 -3.55 2.26 33.40
N GLY A 243 -2.41 2.15 34.08
CA GLY A 243 -1.15 1.74 33.46
C GLY A 243 -0.41 2.82 32.65
N PRO A 244 0.82 2.48 32.21
CA PRO A 244 1.70 3.38 31.47
C PRO A 244 1.09 3.86 30.14
N LEU A 245 1.37 5.10 29.75
CA LEU A 245 0.95 5.69 28.47
C LEU A 245 2.10 5.62 27.48
N TYR A 246 1.96 4.79 26.46
CA TYR A 246 2.94 4.68 25.38
C TYR A 246 2.49 5.48 24.16
N LEU A 247 3.43 5.95 23.35
CA LEU A 247 3.18 6.37 21.97
C LEU A 247 3.21 5.11 21.07
N LEU A 248 2.20 4.92 20.22
CA LEU A 248 2.24 3.95 19.14
C LEU A 248 2.85 4.60 17.89
N VAL A 249 3.81 3.93 17.27
CA VAL A 249 4.50 4.37 16.05
C VAL A 249 4.29 3.34 14.94
N GLU A 250 3.82 3.78 13.78
CA GLU A 250 3.69 2.95 12.59
C GLU A 250 4.32 3.69 11.40
N PRO A 251 5.51 3.29 10.93
CA PRO A 251 6.06 3.83 9.69
C PRO A 251 5.09 3.59 8.54
N ASN A 252 4.88 4.61 7.69
CA ASN A 252 4.02 4.48 6.52
C ASN A 252 4.53 3.36 5.60
N ASN A 253 3.61 2.72 4.88
CA ASN A 253 3.89 1.50 4.11
C ASN A 253 3.61 1.66 2.60
N ASN A 254 3.76 2.87 2.08
CA ASN A 254 3.35 3.20 0.72
C ASN A 254 4.38 2.74 -0.33
N GLY A 255 3.91 2.51 -1.55
CA GLY A 255 4.75 2.28 -2.72
C GLY A 255 5.55 3.53 -3.12
N VAL A 256 6.19 3.47 -4.29
CA VAL A 256 6.73 4.67 -4.93
C VAL A 256 5.56 5.51 -5.43
N LEU A 257 5.52 6.79 -5.10
CA LEU A 257 4.50 7.74 -5.56
C LEU A 257 5.14 8.89 -6.33
N ASP A 258 4.35 9.56 -7.16
CA ASP A 258 4.85 10.60 -8.08
C ASP A 258 5.18 11.92 -7.39
N SER A 259 4.71 12.15 -6.16
CA SER A 259 4.98 13.41 -5.44
C SER A 259 4.92 13.28 -3.92
N ILE A 260 5.48 14.27 -3.21
CA ILE A 260 5.42 14.33 -1.74
C ILE A 260 4.00 14.63 -1.24
N GLU A 261 3.20 15.36 -2.02
CA GLU A 261 1.80 15.63 -1.73
C GLU A 261 0.97 14.35 -1.76
N ALA A 262 1.33 13.38 -2.62
CA ALA A 262 0.69 12.07 -2.64
C ALA A 262 0.98 11.29 -1.35
N TYR A 263 2.23 11.29 -0.88
CA TYR A 263 2.58 10.72 0.42
C TYR A 263 1.83 11.41 1.56
N ASP A 264 1.80 12.73 1.58
CA ASP A 264 1.10 13.52 2.60
C ASP A 264 -0.39 13.17 2.65
N LEU A 265 -1.05 13.07 1.49
CA LEU A 265 -2.47 12.74 1.41
C LEU A 265 -2.76 11.30 1.87
N LEU A 266 -1.93 10.33 1.48
CA LEU A 266 -2.09 8.94 1.92
C LEU A 266 -1.90 8.83 3.43
N VAL A 267 -0.82 9.38 3.98
CA VAL A 267 -0.55 9.31 5.41
C VAL A 267 -1.62 10.06 6.22
N LYS A 268 -2.12 11.18 5.71
CA LYS A 268 -3.26 11.90 6.29
C LYS A 268 -4.52 11.04 6.39
N ASN A 269 -4.76 10.13 5.43
CA ASN A 269 -5.87 9.20 5.50
C ASN A 269 -5.56 8.00 6.40
N GLU A 270 -4.31 7.53 6.39
CA GLU A 270 -3.86 6.39 7.19
C GLU A 270 -3.92 6.65 8.70
N ILE A 271 -3.61 7.88 9.15
CA ILE A 271 -3.73 8.24 10.59
C ILE A 271 -5.17 8.08 11.12
N GLU A 272 -6.15 8.00 10.23
CA GLU A 272 -7.57 7.86 10.54
C GLU A 272 -8.17 6.48 10.20
N SER A 273 -7.51 5.67 9.37
CA SER A 273 -8.11 4.46 8.80
C SER A 273 -7.20 3.22 8.79
N SER A 274 -5.92 3.36 9.12
CA SER A 274 -4.95 2.25 9.17
C SER A 274 -5.28 1.26 10.29
N THR A 275 -4.64 0.08 10.23
CA THR A 275 -4.66 -0.86 11.36
C THR A 275 -3.98 -0.26 12.58
N GLY A 276 -2.90 0.52 12.43
CA GLY A 276 -2.31 1.28 13.53
C GLY A 276 -3.29 2.25 14.17
N HIS A 277 -4.15 2.92 13.38
CA HIS A 277 -5.25 3.72 13.91
C HIS A 277 -6.20 2.88 14.77
N ALA A 278 -6.62 1.71 14.28
CA ALA A 278 -7.51 0.83 15.03
C ALA A 278 -6.87 0.32 16.34
N ILE A 279 -5.58 -0.04 16.31
CA ILE A 279 -4.81 -0.45 17.48
C ILE A 279 -4.73 0.70 18.49
N ALA A 280 -4.29 1.89 18.06
CA ALA A 280 -4.15 3.05 18.92
C ALA A 280 -5.47 3.46 19.57
N ARG A 281 -6.57 3.41 18.80
CA ARG A 281 -7.92 3.68 19.31
C ARG A 281 -8.32 2.68 20.39
N GLN A 282 -8.10 1.38 20.18
CA GLN A 282 -8.47 0.33 21.15
C GLN A 282 -7.58 0.32 22.40
N LEU A 283 -6.32 0.74 22.27
CA LEU A 283 -5.40 0.94 23.39
C LEU A 283 -5.63 2.28 24.11
N ASN A 284 -6.36 3.20 23.50
CA ASN A 284 -6.49 4.60 23.90
C ASN A 284 -5.12 5.24 24.15
N VAL A 285 -4.27 5.27 23.12
CA VAL A 285 -2.91 5.82 23.15
C VAL A 285 -2.67 6.82 22.01
N PRO A 286 -1.72 7.76 22.17
CA PRO A 286 -1.22 8.57 21.06
C PRO A 286 -0.66 7.70 19.93
N TYR A 287 -0.80 8.19 18.70
CA TYR A 287 -0.40 7.49 17.48
C TYR A 287 0.40 8.40 16.56
N LEU A 288 1.50 7.92 15.97
CA LEU A 288 2.35 8.65 15.02
C LEU A 288 2.60 7.84 13.74
N ILE A 289 2.51 8.52 12.59
CA ILE A 289 2.92 8.02 11.28
C ILE A 289 3.82 9.07 10.59
N PRO A 290 5.07 8.75 10.21
CA PRO A 290 5.91 9.63 9.42
C PRO A 290 5.44 9.70 7.96
N VAL A 291 5.76 10.80 7.26
CA VAL A 291 5.54 10.95 5.81
C VAL A 291 6.85 10.67 5.07
N PHE A 292 7.42 9.49 5.25
CA PHE A 292 8.64 9.12 4.55
C PHE A 292 8.33 8.78 3.09
N PRO A 293 9.02 9.37 2.11
CA PRO A 293 8.84 9.00 0.71
C PRO A 293 9.61 7.72 0.38
N ARG A 294 9.23 7.07 -0.71
CA ARG A 294 9.96 5.95 -1.33
C ARG A 294 10.33 6.31 -2.75
N TYR A 295 11.59 6.11 -3.11
CA TYR A 295 12.09 6.40 -4.46
C TYR A 295 12.49 5.10 -5.17
N GLN A 296 12.52 5.14 -6.50
CA GLN A 296 13.06 4.01 -7.26
C GLN A 296 14.50 3.71 -6.84
N GLY A 297 14.82 2.43 -6.61
CA GLY A 297 16.13 2.00 -6.15
C GLY A 297 16.42 2.22 -4.66
N VAL A 298 15.54 2.91 -3.91
CA VAL A 298 15.69 3.13 -2.46
C VAL A 298 14.42 2.69 -1.74
N TYR A 299 14.48 1.56 -1.05
CA TYR A 299 13.35 1.04 -0.29
C TYR A 299 13.36 1.54 1.16
N THR A 300 13.15 2.84 1.32
CA THR A 300 13.12 3.56 2.61
C THR A 300 12.25 2.86 3.66
N HIS A 301 11.09 2.36 3.23
CA HIS A 301 10.09 1.71 4.07
C HIS A 301 10.50 0.32 4.55
N SER A 302 11.60 -0.23 4.05
CA SER A 302 12.20 -1.44 4.60
C SER A 302 13.36 -1.12 5.55
N LEU A 303 13.91 0.10 5.55
CA LEU A 303 15.14 0.47 6.26
C LEU A 303 16.30 -0.49 5.92
N ASP A 304 16.45 -0.88 4.66
CA ASP A 304 17.51 -1.78 4.22
C ASP A 304 18.91 -1.15 4.22
N ARG A 305 19.91 -1.93 3.80
CA ARG A 305 21.29 -1.47 3.70
C ARG A 305 21.40 -0.23 2.82
N ASN A 306 20.77 -0.21 1.64
CA ASN A 306 20.84 0.94 0.75
C ASN A 306 20.30 2.21 1.43
N THR A 307 19.18 2.10 2.16
CA THR A 307 18.61 3.19 2.94
C THR A 307 19.55 3.65 4.06
N MET A 308 20.13 2.71 4.82
CA MET A 308 21.03 3.03 5.94
C MET A 308 22.37 3.64 5.49
N GLN A 309 22.78 3.42 4.24
CA GLN A 309 23.97 4.05 3.64
C GLN A 309 23.75 5.50 3.23
N ILE A 310 22.49 5.97 3.19
CA ILE A 310 22.19 7.38 2.92
C ILE A 310 22.53 8.18 4.18
N THR A 311 23.60 8.98 4.08
CA THR A 311 24.16 9.78 5.19
C THR A 311 24.13 11.27 4.92
N SER A 312 23.52 11.71 3.82
CA SER A 312 23.35 13.12 3.47
C SER A 312 21.99 13.37 2.79
N GLY A 313 21.55 14.63 2.77
CA GLY A 313 20.26 15.03 2.22
C GLY A 313 19.06 14.62 3.08
N ASN A 314 17.86 14.82 2.57
CA ASN A 314 16.62 14.63 3.36
C ASN A 314 16.32 13.15 3.69
N LEU A 315 16.92 12.20 2.99
CA LEU A 315 16.77 10.76 3.26
C LEU A 315 17.81 10.21 4.23
N GLN A 316 18.71 11.06 4.73
CA GLN A 316 19.76 10.59 5.62
C GLN A 316 19.18 9.94 6.87
N ARG A 317 19.68 8.76 7.21
CA ARG A 317 19.44 8.12 8.52
C ARG A 317 18.00 8.24 8.99
N LEU A 318 17.06 7.72 8.20
CA LEU A 318 15.62 7.78 8.51
C LEU A 318 15.28 7.15 9.87
N ASP A 319 16.11 6.22 10.36
CA ASP A 319 16.05 5.71 11.73
C ASP A 319 16.23 6.84 12.77
N LEU A 320 17.24 7.70 12.61
CA LEU A 320 17.46 8.84 13.50
C LEU A 320 16.39 9.91 13.33
N GLN A 321 15.87 10.12 12.12
CA GLN A 321 14.75 11.04 11.91
C GLN A 321 13.48 10.55 12.60
N LEU A 322 13.16 9.25 12.51
CA LEU A 322 12.02 8.70 13.24
C LEU A 322 12.20 8.82 14.76
N LEU A 323 13.41 8.56 15.26
CA LEU A 323 13.73 8.78 16.67
C LEU A 323 13.49 10.24 17.10
N ALA A 324 13.92 11.20 16.29
CA ALA A 324 13.67 12.62 16.52
C ALA A 324 12.17 12.97 16.51
N MET A 325 11.40 12.40 15.57
CA MET A 325 9.94 12.56 15.52
C MET A 325 9.26 11.99 16.77
N ILE A 326 9.72 10.83 17.26
CA ILE A 326 9.23 10.21 18.51
C ILE A 326 9.45 11.17 19.69
N ARG A 327 10.66 11.76 19.80
CA ARG A 327 10.95 12.72 20.86
C ARG A 327 10.10 13.97 20.80
N ASP A 328 9.94 14.55 19.61
CA ASP A 328 9.07 15.72 19.40
C ASP A 328 7.62 15.40 19.76
N ALA A 329 7.10 14.23 19.38
CA ALA A 329 5.76 13.78 19.71
C ALA A 329 5.56 13.56 21.22
N GLN A 330 6.51 12.91 21.89
CA GLN A 330 6.50 12.72 23.35
C GLN A 330 6.52 14.05 24.11
N GLN A 331 7.31 15.02 23.64
CA GLN A 331 7.33 16.37 24.20
C GLN A 331 5.94 17.02 24.07
N ARG A 332 5.31 16.97 22.90
CA ARG A 332 3.96 17.53 22.66
C ARG A 332 2.88 16.87 23.53
N ILE A 333 3.02 15.58 23.82
CA ILE A 333 2.13 14.86 24.75
C ILE A 333 2.36 15.38 26.17
N THR A 334 3.62 15.56 26.59
CA THR A 334 4.00 16.09 27.90
C THR A 334 3.52 17.52 28.12
N GLU A 335 3.62 18.39 27.11
CA GLU A 335 3.13 19.78 27.13
C GLU A 335 1.61 19.89 27.34
N ARG A 336 0.87 18.79 27.10
CA ARG A 336 -0.57 18.68 27.38
C ARG A 336 -0.88 18.13 28.78
N GLY A 337 0.14 18.02 29.64
CA GLY A 337 0.01 17.52 31.01
C GLY A 337 -0.12 15.99 31.12
N LEU A 338 0.14 15.25 30.04
CA LEU A 338 0.10 13.79 30.03
C LEU A 338 1.49 13.21 30.30
N LYS A 339 1.59 12.29 31.25
CA LYS A 339 2.82 11.51 31.46
C LYS A 339 2.88 10.38 30.45
N VAL A 340 3.80 10.48 29.49
CA VAL A 340 4.09 9.44 28.49
C VAL A 340 5.39 8.72 28.83
N GLU A 341 5.46 7.43 28.56
CA GLU A 341 6.66 6.63 28.71
C GLU A 341 7.73 7.02 27.67
N GLN A 342 8.99 6.84 28.05
CA GLN A 342 10.16 7.14 27.21
C GLN A 342 10.28 6.17 26.03
N LYS A 343 9.97 4.89 26.25
CA LYS A 343 9.93 3.88 25.20
C LYS A 343 8.61 3.95 24.43
N VAL A 344 8.57 3.38 23.23
CA VAL A 344 7.38 3.36 22.38
C VAL A 344 6.87 1.95 22.11
N PHE A 345 5.61 1.87 21.68
CA PHE A 345 5.08 0.72 20.97
C PHE A 345 5.27 0.93 19.47
N MET A 346 5.58 -0.13 18.73
CA MET A 346 5.72 -0.06 17.27
C MET A 346 4.88 -1.12 16.56
N ASN A 347 4.22 -0.75 15.47
CA ASN A 347 3.52 -1.70 14.59
C ASN A 347 4.00 -1.55 13.14
N GLY A 348 4.07 -2.66 12.41
CA GLY A 348 4.39 -2.65 10.98
C GLY A 348 3.87 -3.89 10.26
N PHE A 349 3.67 -3.76 8.95
CA PHE A 349 3.26 -4.87 8.09
C PHE A 349 4.03 -4.82 6.76
N SER A 350 4.40 -5.97 6.19
CA SER A 350 5.11 -6.03 4.91
C SER A 350 6.44 -5.24 4.92
N ALA A 351 6.57 -4.16 4.13
CA ALA A 351 7.80 -3.37 4.16
C ALA A 351 8.01 -2.68 5.51
N SER A 352 6.99 -1.98 6.03
CA SER A 352 7.10 -1.30 7.32
C SER A 352 7.32 -2.26 8.50
N ALA A 353 6.96 -3.55 8.35
CA ALA A 353 7.38 -4.59 9.30
C ALA A 353 8.92 -4.72 9.35
N LYS A 354 9.58 -4.73 8.19
CA LYS A 354 11.05 -4.74 8.11
C LYS A 354 11.65 -3.47 8.71
N PHE A 355 11.04 -2.30 8.45
CA PHE A 355 11.46 -1.05 9.08
C PHE A 355 11.42 -1.16 10.60
N VAL A 356 10.28 -1.57 11.16
CA VAL A 356 10.08 -1.68 12.62
C VAL A 356 11.03 -2.69 13.24
N GLU A 357 11.20 -3.85 12.62
CA GLU A 357 12.12 -4.89 13.08
C GLU A 357 13.55 -4.33 13.15
N ARG A 358 14.03 -3.73 12.06
CA ARG A 358 15.39 -3.18 11.95
C ARG A 358 15.59 -1.97 12.86
N PHE A 359 14.59 -1.11 13.00
CA PHE A 359 14.62 -0.01 13.97
C PHE A 359 14.80 -0.54 15.39
N SER A 360 14.12 -1.62 15.77
CA SER A 360 14.29 -2.23 17.10
C SER A 360 15.64 -2.91 17.33
N VAL A 361 16.36 -3.24 16.26
CA VAL A 361 17.74 -3.77 16.32
C VAL A 361 18.76 -2.65 16.45
N LEU A 362 18.49 -1.51 15.79
CA LEU A 362 19.34 -0.33 15.81
C LEU A 362 19.17 0.49 17.09
N HIS A 363 17.95 0.58 17.61
CA HIS A 363 17.53 1.40 18.76
C HIS A 363 16.71 0.60 19.79
N PRO A 364 17.18 -0.56 20.29
CA PRO A 364 16.41 -1.42 21.20
C PRO A 364 16.03 -0.75 22.53
N GLU A 365 16.79 0.24 22.97
CA GLU A 365 16.53 1.06 24.15
C GLU A 365 15.29 1.94 23.99
N GLU A 366 14.82 2.16 22.76
CA GLU A 366 13.70 3.04 22.44
C GLU A 366 12.37 2.30 22.33
N VAL A 367 12.41 0.99 22.15
CA VAL A 367 11.23 0.18 21.89
C VAL A 367 10.87 -0.62 23.15
N ARG A 368 9.61 -0.54 23.57
CA ARG A 368 9.09 -1.41 24.63
C ARG A 368 8.57 -2.71 24.08
N ALA A 369 7.70 -2.62 23.08
CA ALA A 369 7.07 -3.75 22.43
C ALA A 369 6.82 -3.44 20.96
N LEU A 370 6.88 -4.47 20.11
CA LEU A 370 6.56 -4.33 18.70
C LEU A 370 5.73 -5.49 18.18
N THR A 371 4.91 -5.20 17.17
CA THR A 371 4.20 -6.17 16.35
C THR A 371 4.59 -6.00 14.89
N ILE A 372 4.98 -7.09 14.24
CA ILE A 372 5.35 -7.11 12.83
C ILE A 372 4.67 -8.26 12.11
N GLY A 373 4.06 -7.97 10.96
CA GLY A 373 3.31 -8.93 10.17
C GLY A 373 3.75 -9.02 8.72
N GLY A 374 3.54 -10.17 8.10
CA GLY A 374 3.83 -10.35 6.67
C GLY A 374 5.30 -10.06 6.38
N VAL A 375 6.20 -10.64 7.17
CA VAL A 375 7.66 -10.42 7.09
C VAL A 375 8.27 -11.08 5.86
N SER A 376 7.89 -10.60 4.67
CA SER A 376 8.27 -11.13 3.36
C SER A 376 9.78 -11.32 3.24
N GLY A 377 10.22 -12.42 2.64
CA GLY A 377 11.65 -12.71 2.49
C GLY A 377 12.30 -13.20 3.79
N PHE A 378 12.55 -12.33 4.76
CA PHE A 378 13.33 -12.70 5.93
C PHE A 378 13.15 -11.77 7.15
N SER A 379 13.01 -12.38 8.32
CA SER A 379 13.15 -11.72 9.63
C SER A 379 14.62 -11.72 10.07
N MET A 380 15.10 -10.59 10.54
CA MET A 380 16.50 -10.40 10.94
C MET A 380 16.92 -11.34 12.08
N ILE A 381 18.14 -11.88 11.99
CA ILE A 381 18.77 -12.65 13.07
C ILE A 381 19.56 -11.70 13.96
N PRO A 382 19.30 -11.61 15.27
CA PRO A 382 19.99 -10.72 16.20
C PRO A 382 21.38 -11.28 16.58
N ALA A 383 22.20 -11.61 15.58
CA ALA A 383 23.54 -12.13 15.75
C ALA A 383 24.46 -11.68 14.60
N ALA A 384 25.74 -11.52 14.90
CA ALA A 384 26.76 -11.20 13.92
C ALA A 384 27.16 -12.41 13.05
N GLU A 385 26.90 -13.62 13.53
CA GLU A 385 27.29 -14.86 12.87
C GLU A 385 26.28 -15.96 13.18
N TRP A 386 26.07 -16.86 12.22
CA TRP A 386 25.32 -18.10 12.41
C TRP A 386 26.01 -19.25 11.68
N GLU A 387 26.26 -20.36 12.38
CA GLU A 387 26.91 -21.57 11.83
C GLU A 387 28.22 -21.25 11.07
N GLY A 388 29.11 -20.44 11.66
CA GLY A 388 30.39 -20.06 11.03
C GLY A 388 30.27 -19.04 9.90
N THR A 389 29.06 -18.56 9.59
CA THR A 389 28.80 -17.62 8.49
C THR A 389 28.41 -16.24 9.05
N LYS A 390 29.19 -15.21 8.68
CA LYS A 390 28.87 -13.82 9.03
C LYS A 390 27.51 -13.39 8.47
N LEU A 391 26.73 -12.68 9.28
CA LEU A 391 25.41 -12.18 8.93
C LEU A 391 25.43 -10.65 8.81
N PRO A 392 25.65 -10.09 7.61
CA PRO A 392 25.65 -8.64 7.42
C PRO A 392 24.23 -8.07 7.57
N TYR A 393 24.15 -6.77 7.88
CA TYR A 393 22.88 -6.04 7.83
C TYR A 393 22.26 -6.08 6.41
N PRO A 394 20.93 -6.28 6.24
CA PRO A 394 19.91 -6.39 7.27
C PRO A 394 19.57 -7.84 7.67
N ILE A 395 20.38 -8.84 7.32
CA ILE A 395 20.15 -10.26 7.69
C ILE A 395 20.58 -10.52 9.13
N GLY A 396 21.66 -9.89 9.58
CA GLY A 396 22.10 -9.91 10.97
C GLY A 396 22.93 -8.69 11.32
N THR A 397 23.70 -8.77 12.41
CA THR A 397 24.27 -7.58 13.06
C THR A 397 25.78 -7.40 12.84
N ALA A 398 26.38 -8.18 11.93
CA ALA A 398 27.85 -8.29 11.80
C ALA A 398 28.57 -6.97 11.56
N ASP A 399 27.94 -6.06 10.83
CA ASP A 399 28.50 -4.76 10.47
C ASP A 399 27.62 -3.58 10.90
N GLN A 400 26.70 -3.81 11.85
CA GLN A 400 25.82 -2.76 12.40
C GLN A 400 26.61 -1.55 12.93
N GLN A 401 27.73 -1.79 13.61
CA GLN A 401 28.57 -0.73 14.18
C GLN A 401 29.06 0.27 13.12
N SER A 402 29.22 -0.15 11.86
CA SER A 402 29.61 0.76 10.78
C SER A 402 28.54 1.79 10.42
N PHE A 403 27.27 1.49 10.72
CA PHE A 403 26.13 2.38 10.49
C PHE A 403 25.82 3.24 11.71
N THR A 404 25.87 2.65 12.91
CA THR A 404 25.37 3.28 14.14
C THR A 404 26.47 3.87 15.01
N GLY A 405 27.72 3.50 14.80
CA GLY A 405 28.85 3.86 15.66
C GLY A 405 28.96 3.02 16.94
N HIS A 406 28.02 2.10 17.20
CA HIS A 406 28.02 1.23 18.38
C HIS A 406 27.65 -0.22 18.02
N PRO A 407 28.17 -1.22 18.74
CA PRO A 407 27.83 -2.62 18.49
C PRO A 407 26.36 -2.89 18.82
N PHE A 408 25.84 -4.00 18.29
CA PHE A 408 24.50 -4.48 18.63
C PHE A 408 24.39 -4.82 20.13
N ASP A 409 23.36 -4.30 20.80
CA ASP A 409 23.07 -4.57 22.20
C ASP A 409 22.01 -5.68 22.33
N LEU A 410 22.49 -6.91 22.50
CA LEU A 410 21.63 -8.08 22.70
C LEU A 410 20.81 -8.00 24.01
N VAL A 411 21.34 -7.37 25.05
CA VAL A 411 20.66 -7.27 26.36
C VAL A 411 19.48 -6.33 26.24
N ALA A 412 19.67 -5.15 25.65
CA ALA A 412 18.58 -4.23 25.36
C ALA A 412 17.58 -4.85 24.38
N TYR A 413 18.07 -5.50 23.31
CA TYR A 413 17.23 -6.16 22.32
C TYR A 413 16.29 -7.20 22.97
N ASN A 414 16.80 -8.05 23.86
CA ASN A 414 15.99 -9.07 24.52
C ASN A 414 14.96 -8.50 25.52
N LYS A 415 15.04 -7.22 25.91
CA LYS A 415 14.01 -6.54 26.71
C LYS A 415 12.84 -5.99 25.89
N VAL A 416 12.91 -6.05 24.56
CA VAL A 416 11.80 -5.66 23.69
C VAL A 416 10.86 -6.86 23.50
N SER A 417 9.59 -6.70 23.83
CA SER A 417 8.60 -7.74 23.57
C SER A 417 8.25 -7.76 22.07
N ARG A 418 8.21 -8.94 21.45
CA ARG A 418 7.98 -9.07 20.00
C ARG A 418 6.86 -10.04 19.70
N TYR A 419 5.92 -9.60 18.87
CA TYR A 419 4.89 -10.44 18.27
C TYR A 419 5.06 -10.42 16.75
N ILE A 420 5.54 -11.52 16.20
CA ILE A 420 5.85 -11.67 14.78
C ILE A 420 4.83 -12.62 14.18
N TYR A 421 4.11 -12.17 13.15
CA TYR A 421 3.03 -12.97 12.58
C TYR A 421 3.07 -13.09 11.06
N MET A 422 2.56 -14.22 10.58
CA MET A 422 2.44 -14.54 9.15
C MET A 422 1.10 -15.20 8.88
N GLY A 423 0.56 -14.99 7.68
CA GLY A 423 -0.49 -15.86 7.15
C GLY A 423 0.10 -17.20 6.72
N GLU A 424 -0.60 -18.31 6.96
CA GLU A 424 -0.16 -19.65 6.53
C GLU A 424 0.11 -19.75 5.02
N LEU A 425 -0.69 -19.03 4.23
CA LEU A 425 -0.62 -18.97 2.77
C LEU A 425 0.17 -17.74 2.27
N ASP A 426 0.84 -17.01 3.15
CA ASP A 426 1.66 -15.85 2.78
C ASP A 426 3.02 -16.31 2.25
N ASP A 427 3.07 -16.63 0.96
CA ASP A 427 4.26 -17.03 0.24
C ASP A 427 5.04 -15.86 -0.37
N ASN A 428 4.72 -14.62 0.03
CA ASN A 428 5.39 -13.42 -0.46
C ASN A 428 6.87 -13.43 -0.08
N ASP A 429 7.72 -13.82 -1.04
CA ASP A 429 9.16 -13.99 -0.86
C ASP A 429 9.97 -12.80 -1.40
N TYR A 430 9.51 -11.58 -1.12
CA TYR A 430 10.16 -10.38 -1.65
C TYR A 430 11.49 -10.06 -0.96
N PHE A 431 12.56 -10.09 -1.75
CA PHE A 431 13.88 -9.52 -1.48
C PHE A 431 14.16 -8.35 -2.41
N GLN A 432 14.96 -7.39 -1.97
CA GLN A 432 15.52 -6.40 -2.90
C GLN A 432 16.66 -7.00 -3.72
N SER A 433 16.95 -6.40 -4.88
CA SER A 433 18.01 -6.83 -5.79
C SER A 433 19.39 -6.97 -5.13
N ASN A 434 19.64 -6.19 -4.07
CA ASN A 434 20.93 -6.18 -3.36
C ASN A 434 20.87 -6.93 -2.02
N ASP A 435 19.72 -7.49 -1.63
CA ASP A 435 19.66 -8.35 -0.45
C ASP A 435 20.47 -9.63 -0.74
N PRO A 436 21.20 -10.18 0.24
CA PRO A 436 22.00 -11.38 0.03
C PRO A 436 21.10 -12.63 0.05
N THR A 437 20.20 -12.75 -0.93
CA THR A 437 19.19 -13.81 -1.03
C THR A 437 19.81 -15.20 -1.06
N ASP A 438 20.97 -15.37 -1.70
CA ASP A 438 21.70 -16.65 -1.70
C ASP A 438 22.17 -17.07 -0.30
N LEU A 439 22.62 -16.11 0.51
CA LEU A 439 22.99 -16.34 1.90
C LEU A 439 21.77 -16.80 2.69
N VAL A 440 20.64 -16.08 2.55
CA VAL A 440 19.39 -16.41 3.24
C VAL A 440 18.90 -17.79 2.83
N ASN A 441 18.85 -18.08 1.54
CA ASN A 441 18.38 -19.35 0.99
C ASN A 441 19.25 -20.52 1.45
N ARG A 442 20.57 -20.35 1.51
CA ARG A 442 21.50 -21.38 1.96
C ARG A 442 21.36 -21.68 3.45
N LEU A 443 21.20 -20.66 4.29
CA LEU A 443 21.20 -20.82 5.76
C LEU A 443 19.81 -21.14 6.32
N PHE A 444 18.77 -20.57 5.72
CA PHE A 444 17.42 -20.55 6.30
C PHE A 444 16.37 -21.23 5.43
N GLY A 445 16.66 -21.53 4.17
CA GLY A 445 15.75 -22.23 3.25
C GLY A 445 15.22 -21.36 2.13
N ARG A 446 14.79 -22.01 1.04
CA ARG A 446 14.41 -21.34 -0.22
C ARG A 446 12.95 -20.89 -0.27
N ARG A 447 12.07 -21.54 0.48
CA ARG A 447 10.64 -21.22 0.49
C ARG A 447 10.30 -20.40 1.73
N MET A 448 9.63 -19.26 1.54
CA MET A 448 9.21 -18.40 2.65
C MET A 448 8.39 -19.17 3.70
N MET A 449 7.31 -19.82 3.25
CA MET A 449 6.42 -20.65 4.08
C MET A 449 6.43 -22.12 3.63
N PRO A 450 6.33 -23.08 4.56
CA PRO A 450 6.61 -22.95 6.00
C PRO A 450 8.12 -23.05 6.31
N GLU A 451 8.95 -23.36 5.31
CA GLU A 451 10.36 -23.76 5.48
C GLU A 451 11.21 -22.69 6.17
N ARG A 452 11.36 -21.51 5.56
CA ARG A 452 12.18 -20.43 6.10
C ARG A 452 11.59 -19.86 7.39
N TRP A 453 10.26 -19.75 7.46
CA TRP A 453 9.55 -19.35 8.67
C TRP A 453 9.87 -20.25 9.88
N ASN A 454 9.78 -21.57 9.72
CA ASN A 454 10.07 -22.52 10.80
C ASN A 454 11.55 -22.57 11.16
N LYS A 455 12.44 -22.47 10.16
CA LYS A 455 13.88 -22.44 10.38
C LYS A 455 14.29 -21.17 11.14
N THR A 456 13.73 -20.01 10.80
CA THR A 456 13.98 -18.73 11.50
C THR A 456 13.57 -18.82 12.97
N GLN A 457 12.39 -19.36 13.27
CA GLN A 457 11.94 -19.61 14.64
C GLN A 457 12.92 -20.48 15.43
N THR A 458 13.39 -21.58 14.83
CA THR A 458 14.35 -22.47 15.45
C THR A 458 15.67 -21.77 15.76
N VAL A 459 16.15 -20.94 14.85
CA VAL A 459 17.39 -20.17 15.01
C VAL A 459 17.23 -19.15 16.14
N LEU A 460 16.15 -18.38 16.14
CA LEU A 460 15.88 -17.38 17.16
C LEU A 460 15.70 -18.00 18.55
N ALA A 461 15.04 -19.14 18.66
CA ALA A 461 14.93 -19.89 19.91
C ALA A 461 16.31 -20.32 20.44
N LYS A 462 17.21 -20.79 19.55
CA LYS A 462 18.60 -21.13 19.92
C LYS A 462 19.42 -19.93 20.38
N LEU A 463 19.11 -18.74 19.87
CA LEU A 463 19.73 -17.48 20.29
C LEU A 463 19.11 -16.89 21.57
N GLY A 464 18.13 -17.57 22.18
CA GLY A 464 17.46 -17.10 23.38
C GLY A 464 16.47 -15.95 23.15
N SER A 465 16.03 -15.75 21.91
CA SER A 465 15.00 -14.75 21.59
C SER A 465 13.68 -15.09 22.27
N THR A 466 13.04 -14.09 22.88
CA THR A 466 11.72 -14.21 23.49
C THR A 466 10.59 -13.83 22.52
N ALA A 467 10.89 -13.67 21.24
CA ALA A 467 9.89 -13.31 20.23
C ALA A 467 8.82 -14.39 20.11
N GLN A 468 7.55 -13.97 20.15
CA GLN A 468 6.43 -14.84 19.89
C GLN A 468 6.17 -14.87 18.38
N PHE A 469 6.16 -16.07 17.80
CA PHE A 469 5.80 -16.30 16.41
C PHE A 469 4.39 -16.85 16.31
N VAL A 470 3.59 -16.28 15.41
CA VAL A 470 2.19 -16.69 15.21
C VAL A 470 1.89 -16.87 13.73
N THR A 471 1.42 -18.06 13.37
CA THR A 471 0.91 -18.36 12.03
C THR A 471 -0.60 -18.34 12.07
N TYR A 472 -1.24 -17.51 11.24
CA TYR A 472 -2.69 -17.49 11.11
C TYR A 472 -3.14 -18.40 9.96
N PRO A 473 -3.93 -19.46 10.22
CA PRO A 473 -4.34 -20.43 9.20
C PRO A 473 -5.12 -19.79 8.05
N LYS A 474 -4.96 -20.32 6.83
CA LYS A 474 -5.74 -19.95 5.63
C LYS A 474 -5.62 -18.48 5.18
N LEU A 475 -4.76 -17.69 5.79
CA LEU A 475 -4.55 -16.29 5.41
C LEU A 475 -3.32 -16.16 4.52
N GLY A 476 -3.44 -15.37 3.44
CA GLY A 476 -2.31 -14.93 2.61
C GLY A 476 -1.65 -13.67 3.15
N HIS A 477 -1.02 -12.88 2.27
CA HIS A 477 -0.36 -11.62 2.60
C HIS A 477 -1.36 -10.48 2.91
N SER A 478 -2.11 -10.61 4.00
CA SER A 478 -3.14 -9.65 4.41
C SER A 478 -3.07 -9.34 5.91
N TYR A 479 -3.31 -8.07 6.22
CA TYR A 479 -3.34 -7.53 7.59
C TYR A 479 -4.74 -7.13 8.05
N LYS A 480 -5.76 -7.21 7.17
CA LYS A 480 -7.13 -6.77 7.44
C LYS A 480 -7.98 -7.89 8.03
N ASN A 481 -7.56 -8.40 9.18
CA ASN A 481 -8.34 -9.36 9.97
C ASN A 481 -8.59 -8.80 11.37
N LYS A 482 -9.86 -8.76 11.80
CA LYS A 482 -10.24 -8.27 13.13
C LYS A 482 -9.55 -9.08 14.24
N LEU A 483 -9.43 -10.40 14.10
CA LEU A 483 -8.79 -11.26 15.09
C LEU A 483 -7.32 -10.88 15.31
N MET A 484 -6.58 -10.62 14.23
CA MET A 484 -5.19 -10.13 14.31
C MET A 484 -5.10 -8.80 15.06
N THR A 485 -6.03 -7.88 14.78
CA THR A 485 -6.05 -6.58 15.47
C THR A 485 -6.32 -6.75 16.97
N ASP A 486 -7.26 -7.63 17.33
CA ASP A 486 -7.58 -7.93 18.73
C ASP A 486 -6.39 -8.58 19.46
N ASP A 487 -5.66 -9.50 18.79
CA ASP A 487 -4.43 -10.11 19.30
C ASP A 487 -3.33 -9.08 19.54
N ILE A 488 -3.08 -8.22 18.55
CA ILE A 488 -2.06 -7.15 18.64
C ILE A 488 -2.39 -6.20 19.79
N VAL A 489 -3.65 -5.79 19.93
CA VAL A 489 -4.11 -4.94 21.04
C VAL A 489 -3.90 -5.64 22.38
N TYR A 490 -4.23 -6.93 22.48
CA TYR A 490 -4.02 -7.70 23.71
C TYR A 490 -2.54 -7.85 24.04
N PHE A 491 -1.71 -8.14 23.05
CA PHE A 491 -0.25 -8.22 23.17
C PHE A 491 0.33 -6.92 23.75
N PHE A 492 -0.02 -5.76 23.19
CA PHE A 492 0.46 -4.47 23.72
C PHE A 492 -0.04 -4.19 25.13
N LYS A 493 -1.28 -4.57 25.47
CA LYS A 493 -1.83 -4.38 26.83
C LYS A 493 -1.02 -5.13 27.88
N VAL A 494 -0.64 -6.38 27.60
CA VAL A 494 0.09 -7.21 28.57
C VAL A 494 1.60 -6.98 28.56
N ASN A 495 2.16 -6.43 27.48
CA ASN A 495 3.59 -6.11 27.33
C ASN A 495 3.92 -4.63 27.61
N GLY A 496 3.07 -3.93 28.36
CA GLY A 496 3.35 -2.57 28.85
C GLY A 496 4.21 -2.52 30.13
N GLY A 497 4.35 -3.64 30.85
CA GLY A 497 5.13 -3.76 32.11
C GLY A 497 6.64 -3.90 31.87
N GLU A 498 7.43 -4.55 32.72
CA GLU A 498 8.85 -4.86 32.42
C GLU A 498 9.05 -6.25 31.79
N ASP A 499 8.08 -7.15 31.98
CA ASP A 499 8.17 -8.53 31.54
C ASP A 499 7.83 -8.72 30.06
N ASN A 500 8.41 -9.74 29.43
CA ASN A 500 8.02 -10.22 28.11
C ASN A 500 6.95 -11.31 28.27
N VAL A 501 5.70 -10.96 27.96
CA VAL A 501 4.54 -11.83 28.11
C VAL A 501 4.10 -12.34 26.74
N GLN A 502 4.13 -13.66 26.55
CA GLN A 502 3.50 -14.29 25.39
C GLN A 502 1.98 -14.36 25.59
N ILE A 503 1.23 -14.12 24.51
CA ILE A 503 -0.23 -14.24 24.52
C ILE A 503 -0.68 -15.53 23.84
N THR A 504 -1.86 -16.03 24.16
CA THR A 504 -2.53 -17.03 23.33
C THR A 504 -3.36 -16.31 22.27
N PRO A 505 -3.07 -16.45 20.96
CA PRO A 505 -3.84 -15.79 19.91
C PRO A 505 -5.31 -16.24 19.89
N PHE A 506 -6.22 -15.35 19.52
CA PHE A 506 -7.64 -15.64 19.37
C PHE A 506 -7.86 -16.61 18.20
N VAL A 507 -8.45 -17.77 18.50
CA VAL A 507 -8.85 -18.75 17.48
C VAL A 507 -10.30 -18.49 17.05
N ALA A 508 -10.55 -18.42 15.74
CA ALA A 508 -11.90 -18.28 15.20
C ALA A 508 -12.79 -19.44 15.68
N PRO A 509 -14.09 -19.23 15.97
CA PRO A 509 -14.98 -20.28 16.48
C PRO A 509 -15.02 -21.55 15.62
N ALA A 510 -14.85 -21.43 14.30
CA ALA A 510 -14.83 -22.55 13.35
C ALA A 510 -13.55 -23.40 13.38
N ASP A 511 -12.46 -22.87 13.95
CA ASP A 511 -11.14 -23.54 14.02
C ASP A 511 -10.81 -23.99 15.46
N ARG A 512 -11.76 -23.88 16.41
CA ARG A 512 -11.59 -24.52 17.73
C ARG A 512 -11.63 -26.05 17.55
N PRO A 513 -10.69 -26.81 18.12
CA PRO A 513 -10.84 -28.26 18.18
C PRO A 513 -12.17 -28.57 18.86
N LYS A 514 -13.00 -29.42 18.23
CA LYS A 514 -14.20 -29.94 18.89
C LYS A 514 -13.74 -30.58 20.19
N ALA A 515 -14.26 -30.12 21.32
CA ALA A 515 -14.02 -30.74 22.60
C ALA A 515 -14.34 -32.23 22.45
N SER A 516 -13.36 -33.10 22.71
CA SER A 516 -13.60 -34.53 22.74
C SER A 516 -14.64 -34.84 23.83
N PRO A 517 -15.60 -35.75 23.55
CA PRO A 517 -16.72 -36.02 24.44
C PRO A 517 -16.31 -36.55 25.82
#